data_AF-A0A385TQB2-F1
#
_entry.id   AF-A0A385TQB2-F1
#
_cell.length_a   1.000
_cell.length_b   1.000
_cell.length_c   1.000
_cell.angle_alpha   90.00
_cell.angle_beta   90.00
_cell.angle_gamma   90.00
#
_symmetry.space_group_name_H-M   'P 1'
#
loop_
_entity.id
_entity.type
_entity.pdbx_description
1 polymer ?
#
loop_
_entity_poly.entity_id
_entity_poly.type
_entity_poly.pdbx_seq_one_letter_code
_entity_poly.pdbx_strand_id
1 'polypeptide(L)'
;MNKARRITRGRGRRPYRRYLGRLKTSAFRTGVDRGGTDESELADATIGAAHLRHRSVRSEAIEDYSVYSIHLSPESITSSKIASQSVDLEHLSFNPVQGMPDRPLMQQFGNMPFMFPEGVDAMEIAVSLEAPYSDGNYVMVVSCSDPGFQAGVRARNELQAMVGITRTEGNPLAAGWLSWIAIGGK
;
A
#
# COMPACT_ATOMS: atom_id res chain seq x y z
N MET A 1 -2.91 -46.12 72.82
CA MET A 1 -2.27 -47.46 72.77
C MET A 1 -2.62 -48.08 71.42
N ASN A 2 -1.79 -48.78 70.64
CA ASN A 2 -0.32 -48.91 70.51
C ASN A 2 -0.08 -49.24 69.00
N LYS A 3 0.93 -48.70 68.29
CA LYS A 3 2.30 -49.29 68.14
C LYS A 3 2.29 -50.82 67.94
N ALA A 4 2.97 -51.45 66.97
CA ALA A 4 3.89 -51.04 65.89
C ALA A 4 3.99 -52.26 64.88
N ARG A 5 4.83 -52.39 63.84
CA ARG A 5 6.24 -52.03 63.64
C ARG A 5 6.63 -51.81 62.15
N ARG A 6 7.77 -51.11 62.02
CA ARG A 6 8.49 -50.66 60.83
C ARG A 6 9.75 -51.51 60.61
N ILE A 7 10.04 -51.91 59.37
CA ILE A 7 11.39 -52.26 58.84
C ILE A 7 11.45 -51.68 57.38
N THR A 8 12.56 -51.74 56.63
CA THR A 8 13.55 -50.65 56.54
C THR A 8 14.11 -50.52 55.10
N ARG A 9 14.73 -49.35 54.79
CA ARG A 9 15.67 -48.98 53.68
C ARG A 9 16.24 -50.13 52.81
N GLY A 10 16.51 -49.99 51.50
CA GLY A 10 16.47 -48.84 50.56
C GLY A 10 17.59 -48.92 49.49
N ARG A 11 17.66 -47.91 48.59
CA ARG A 11 18.70 -47.63 47.53
C ARG A 11 18.56 -48.37 46.17
N GLY A 12 18.68 -47.58 45.08
CA GLY A 12 18.88 -48.02 43.70
C GLY A 12 18.44 -46.93 42.70
N ARG A 13 19.35 -46.36 41.89
CA ARG A 13 19.08 -45.23 40.98
C ARG A 13 19.57 -45.53 39.56
N ARG A 14 18.83 -45.04 38.54
CA ARG A 14 19.23 -44.81 37.12
C ARG A 14 19.37 -46.04 36.20
N PRO A 15 19.32 -45.86 34.85
CA PRO A 15 18.63 -44.80 34.08
C PRO A 15 17.85 -45.32 32.84
N TYR A 16 16.99 -44.47 32.27
CA TYR A 16 16.59 -44.57 30.86
C TYR A 16 17.80 -44.23 29.97
N ARG A 17 18.23 -45.15 29.10
CA ARG A 17 19.36 -44.92 28.17
C ARG A 17 18.85 -44.79 26.74
N ARG A 18 18.85 -43.57 26.18
CA ARG A 18 18.73 -43.36 24.73
C ARG A 18 20.06 -43.69 24.05
N TYR A 19 19.98 -44.42 22.94
CA TYR A 19 20.79 -44.21 21.73
C TYR A 19 19.80 -44.34 20.55
N LEU A 20 19.48 -43.30 19.78
CA LEU A 20 20.27 -42.67 18.71
C LEU A 20 20.76 -43.68 17.65
N GLY A 21 20.31 -43.54 16.40
CA GLY A 21 20.94 -44.30 15.29
C GLY A 21 20.13 -44.69 14.05
N ARG A 22 19.12 -43.93 13.56
CA ARG A 22 18.76 -44.00 12.13
C ARG A 22 18.10 -42.73 11.61
N LEU A 23 18.90 -41.69 11.41
CA LEU A 23 18.58 -40.70 10.39
C LEU A 23 18.50 -41.46 9.05
N LYS A 24 17.33 -41.48 8.41
CA LYS A 24 17.23 -41.86 7.00
C LYS A 24 17.82 -40.71 6.17
N THR A 25 19.14 -40.58 6.17
CA THR A 25 19.83 -39.83 5.11
C THR A 25 19.53 -40.57 3.81
N SER A 26 18.74 -39.96 2.93
CA SER A 26 18.63 -40.40 1.54
C SER A 26 20.01 -40.24 0.91
N ALA A 27 20.74 -41.35 0.80
CA ALA A 27 22.02 -41.34 0.12
C ALA A 27 21.78 -41.12 -1.36
N PHE A 28 22.17 -39.95 -1.87
CA PHE A 28 22.42 -39.76 -3.29
C PHE A 28 23.44 -40.82 -3.71
N ARG A 29 22.98 -41.81 -4.50
CA ARG A 29 23.83 -42.82 -5.11
C ARG A 29 24.08 -42.41 -6.55
N THR A 30 25.08 -41.55 -6.74
CA THR A 30 25.64 -41.29 -8.08
C THR A 30 26.40 -42.53 -8.54
N GLY A 31 25.72 -43.41 -9.27
CA GLY A 31 26.39 -44.44 -10.04
C GLY A 31 27.07 -43.79 -11.23
N VAL A 32 28.39 -43.63 -11.17
CA VAL A 32 29.17 -43.06 -12.27
C VAL A 32 29.29 -44.10 -13.37
N ASP A 33 28.51 -43.95 -14.45
CA ASP A 33 28.85 -44.56 -15.74
C ASP A 33 28.36 -43.69 -16.92
N ARG A 34 29.30 -42.89 -17.44
CA ARG A 34 29.41 -42.42 -18.82
C ARG A 34 28.17 -41.83 -19.54
N GLY A 35 28.15 -40.50 -19.60
CA GLY A 35 27.97 -39.82 -20.89
C GLY A 35 26.54 -39.55 -21.37
N GLY A 36 25.56 -39.61 -20.47
CA GLY A 36 24.28 -38.92 -20.65
C GLY A 36 24.30 -37.56 -19.95
N THR A 37 23.40 -36.66 -20.34
CA THR A 37 22.99 -35.56 -19.46
C THR A 37 22.19 -36.18 -18.30
N ASP A 38 22.85 -36.36 -17.16
CA ASP A 38 22.27 -36.95 -15.95
C ASP A 38 21.21 -36.01 -15.32
N GLU A 39 20.05 -35.88 -15.97
CA GLU A 39 18.82 -35.46 -15.29
C GLU A 39 18.40 -36.60 -14.35
N SER A 40 19.02 -36.62 -13.16
CA SER A 40 18.63 -37.53 -12.10
C SER A 40 17.26 -37.12 -11.55
N GLU A 41 16.20 -37.58 -12.21
CA GLU A 41 14.82 -37.27 -11.85
C GLU A 41 14.55 -37.56 -10.36
N LEU A 42 14.13 -36.53 -9.64
CA LEU A 42 13.63 -36.65 -8.27
C LEU A 42 12.15 -36.98 -8.33
N ALA A 43 11.70 -37.97 -7.56
CA ALA A 43 10.28 -38.25 -7.41
C ALA A 43 9.53 -37.03 -6.84
N ASP A 44 8.28 -36.85 -7.26
CA ASP A 44 7.41 -35.74 -6.85
C ASP A 44 7.42 -35.48 -5.33
N ALA A 45 7.39 -34.19 -4.97
CA ALA A 45 7.39 -33.71 -3.59
C ALA A 45 8.57 -34.16 -2.70
N THR A 46 9.63 -34.76 -3.26
CA THR A 46 10.85 -35.12 -2.49
C THR A 46 11.49 -33.90 -1.81
N ILE A 47 11.45 -32.72 -2.45
CA ILE A 47 11.99 -31.47 -1.91
C ILE A 47 10.88 -30.63 -1.22
N GLY A 48 10.55 -30.99 0.01
CA GLY A 48 9.75 -30.13 0.90
C GLY A 48 10.54 -28.96 1.52
N ALA A 49 9.82 -27.99 2.10
CA ALA A 49 10.40 -26.76 2.68
C ALA A 49 11.52 -26.98 3.73
N ALA A 50 11.49 -28.10 4.47
CA ALA A 50 12.52 -28.44 5.46
C ALA A 50 13.91 -28.71 4.85
N HIS A 51 14.01 -28.92 3.53
CA HIS A 51 15.27 -29.09 2.82
C HIS A 51 15.86 -27.77 2.31
N LEU A 52 15.03 -26.72 2.20
CA LEU A 52 15.46 -25.40 1.74
C LEU A 52 16.12 -24.63 2.88
N ARG A 53 17.33 -24.15 2.67
CA ARG A 53 18.03 -23.27 3.62
C ARG A 53 17.63 -21.82 3.36
N HIS A 54 17.75 -20.98 4.38
CA HIS A 54 17.56 -19.54 4.21
C HIS A 54 18.45 -19.01 3.05
N ARG A 55 17.83 -18.31 2.09
CA ARG A 55 18.46 -17.80 0.85
C ARG A 55 19.03 -18.88 -0.11
N SER A 56 18.58 -20.14 -0.02
CA SER A 56 19.01 -21.17 -0.99
C SER A 56 18.31 -21.07 -2.35
N VAL A 57 17.07 -20.59 -2.38
CA VAL A 57 16.37 -20.27 -3.62
C VAL A 57 16.89 -18.92 -4.12
N ARG A 58 17.47 -18.91 -5.32
CA ARG A 58 17.94 -17.71 -6.03
C ARG A 58 17.10 -17.49 -7.28
N SER A 59 17.23 -16.33 -7.91
CA SER A 59 16.47 -15.98 -9.12
C SER A 59 16.69 -16.97 -10.26
N GLU A 60 17.88 -17.56 -10.40
CA GLU A 60 18.19 -18.55 -11.46
C GLU A 60 17.46 -19.89 -11.27
N ALA A 61 16.77 -20.10 -10.14
CA ALA A 61 15.98 -21.28 -9.83
C ALA A 61 14.46 -21.02 -9.84
N ILE A 62 14.03 -19.85 -10.32
CA ILE A 62 12.63 -19.47 -10.46
C ILE A 62 12.34 -19.32 -11.95
N GLU A 63 11.51 -20.21 -12.49
CA GLU A 63 11.08 -20.15 -13.88
C GLU A 63 10.10 -18.98 -14.12
N ASP A 64 10.08 -18.44 -15.34
CA ASP A 64 9.11 -17.44 -15.75
C ASP A 64 7.67 -17.90 -15.45
N TYR A 65 6.82 -16.97 -14.99
CA TYR A 65 5.42 -17.22 -14.63
C TYR A 65 5.15 -18.24 -13.50
N SER A 66 6.18 -18.78 -12.83
CA SER A 66 6.01 -19.73 -11.71
C SER A 66 5.45 -19.11 -10.41
N VAL A 67 5.45 -17.77 -10.29
CA VAL A 67 4.96 -17.05 -9.10
C VAL A 67 3.50 -16.62 -9.28
N TYR A 68 2.59 -17.44 -8.78
CA TYR A 68 1.15 -17.17 -8.74
C TYR A 68 0.72 -16.39 -7.50
N SER A 69 -0.49 -15.81 -7.52
CA SER A 69 -1.05 -15.02 -6.41
C SER A 69 -1.08 -15.77 -5.06
N ILE A 70 -1.23 -17.10 -5.07
CA ILE A 70 -1.19 -17.94 -3.86
C ILE A 70 0.19 -17.99 -3.19
N HIS A 71 1.27 -17.65 -3.91
CA HIS A 71 2.62 -17.56 -3.37
C HIS A 71 2.92 -16.20 -2.71
N LEU A 72 2.05 -15.20 -2.90
CA LEU A 72 2.22 -13.84 -2.42
C LEU A 72 1.37 -13.61 -1.16
N SER A 73 2.00 -13.33 -0.02
CA SER A 73 1.26 -12.89 1.16
C SER A 73 0.71 -11.47 0.95
N PRO A 74 -0.32 -11.05 1.72
CA PRO A 74 -0.64 -9.64 1.87
C PRO A 74 0.62 -8.81 2.17
N GLU A 75 0.66 -7.58 1.64
CA GLU A 75 1.76 -6.61 1.83
C GLU A 75 3.16 -7.05 1.33
N SER A 76 3.29 -8.23 0.70
CA SER A 76 4.57 -8.72 0.17
C SER A 76 5.10 -7.86 -0.99
N ILE A 77 4.22 -7.29 -1.81
CA ILE A 77 4.57 -6.30 -2.84
C ILE A 77 4.58 -4.91 -2.20
N THR A 78 5.76 -4.30 -2.13
CA THR A 78 5.97 -2.93 -1.64
C THR A 78 6.28 -2.02 -2.82
N SER A 79 6.15 -0.70 -2.65
CA SER A 79 6.47 0.30 -3.69
C SER A 79 7.85 0.09 -4.32
N SER A 80 8.86 -0.27 -3.53
CA SER A 80 10.22 -0.59 -3.98
C SER A 80 10.36 -1.85 -4.87
N LYS A 81 9.31 -2.67 -5.00
CA LYS A 81 9.26 -3.84 -5.89
C LYS A 81 8.46 -3.59 -7.17
N ILE A 82 7.79 -2.44 -7.27
CA ILE A 82 7.03 -2.02 -8.45
C ILE A 82 7.97 -1.18 -9.31
N ALA A 83 8.18 -1.57 -10.56
CA ALA A 83 8.99 -0.78 -11.48
C ALA A 83 8.20 0.46 -11.95
N SER A 84 8.92 1.54 -12.29
CA SER A 84 8.28 2.70 -12.91
C SER A 84 7.52 2.28 -14.17
N GLN A 85 6.28 2.76 -14.31
CA GLN A 85 5.39 2.46 -15.43
C GLN A 85 4.96 0.98 -15.57
N SER A 86 5.15 0.11 -14.56
CA SER A 86 4.69 -1.29 -14.63
C SER A 86 3.24 -1.54 -14.19
N VAL A 87 2.43 -0.48 -14.07
CA VAL A 87 1.03 -0.55 -13.63
C VAL A 87 0.19 0.38 -14.49
N ASP A 88 -0.33 -0.15 -15.58
CA ASP A 88 -1.28 0.55 -16.46
C ASP A 88 -2.67 0.69 -15.83
N LEU A 89 -3.48 1.57 -16.42
CA LEU A 89 -4.84 1.89 -15.98
C LEU A 89 -5.77 0.66 -15.85
N GLU A 90 -5.59 -0.36 -16.69
CA GLU A 90 -6.38 -1.60 -16.66
C GLU A 90 -6.13 -2.47 -15.42
N HIS A 91 -5.00 -2.26 -14.73
CA HIS A 91 -4.68 -2.95 -13.48
C HIS A 91 -5.34 -2.31 -12.24
N LEU A 92 -5.95 -1.13 -12.39
CA LEU A 92 -6.57 -0.38 -11.30
C LEU A 92 -8.06 -0.74 -11.17
N SER A 93 -8.48 -1.09 -9.96
CA SER A 93 -9.89 -1.35 -9.62
C SER A 93 -10.75 -0.09 -9.46
N PHE A 94 -10.17 1.08 -9.74
CA PHE A 94 -10.80 2.40 -9.66
C PHE A 94 -10.31 3.28 -10.81
N ASN A 95 -11.10 4.27 -11.19
CA ASN A 95 -10.71 5.26 -12.18
C ASN A 95 -9.90 6.38 -11.51
N PRO A 96 -8.57 6.48 -11.70
CA PRO A 96 -7.79 7.60 -11.19
C PRO A 96 -8.12 8.90 -11.95
N VAL A 97 -7.66 10.03 -11.41
CA VAL A 97 -7.62 11.30 -12.15
C VAL A 97 -6.68 11.15 -13.34
N GLN A 98 -7.22 11.21 -14.56
CA GLN A 98 -6.45 11.09 -15.79
C GLN A 98 -5.98 12.46 -16.29
N GLY A 99 -4.76 12.50 -16.83
CA GLY A 99 -4.13 13.71 -17.36
C GLY A 99 -3.45 13.48 -18.70
N MET A 100 -2.65 14.45 -19.12
CA MET A 100 -1.75 14.27 -20.27
C MET A 100 -0.66 13.26 -19.87
N PRO A 101 -0.32 12.25 -20.70
CA PRO A 101 0.58 11.16 -20.31
C PRO A 101 1.94 11.61 -19.75
N ASP A 102 2.51 12.67 -20.32
CA ASP A 102 3.85 13.17 -19.99
C ASP A 102 3.88 14.23 -18.88
N ARG A 103 2.74 14.54 -18.24
CA ARG A 103 2.66 15.55 -17.17
C ARG A 103 2.06 14.95 -15.89
N PRO A 104 2.84 14.81 -14.79
CA PRO A 104 2.29 14.35 -13.53
C PRO A 104 1.20 15.33 -13.07
N LEU A 105 0.01 14.80 -12.74
CA LEU A 105 -1.06 15.61 -12.19
C LEU A 105 -1.04 15.62 -10.67
N MET A 106 -1.51 16.72 -10.11
CA MET A 106 -1.90 16.85 -8.71
C MET A 106 -3.35 17.33 -8.66
N GLN A 107 -4.18 16.61 -7.90
CA GLN A 107 -5.48 17.11 -7.47
C GLN A 107 -5.36 17.60 -6.03
N GLN A 108 -5.87 18.80 -5.77
CA GLN A 108 -6.07 19.37 -4.45
C GLN A 108 -7.54 19.76 -4.31
N PHE A 109 -8.11 19.69 -3.12
CA PHE A 109 -9.51 20.08 -2.89
C PHE A 109 -9.69 20.52 -1.44
N GLY A 110 -10.73 21.28 -1.18
CA GLY A 110 -11.03 21.74 0.17
C GLY A 110 -12.39 22.39 0.31
N ASN A 111 -12.76 22.61 1.56
CA ASN A 111 -13.94 23.37 1.97
C ASN A 111 -13.50 24.46 2.95
N MET A 112 -14.00 25.67 2.78
CA MET A 112 -13.69 26.78 3.68
C MET A 112 -14.95 27.59 4.00
N PRO A 113 -15.23 27.90 5.29
CA PRO A 113 -16.36 28.74 5.65
C PRO A 113 -16.08 30.20 5.25
N PHE A 114 -17.14 30.95 4.93
CA PHE A 114 -17.07 32.38 4.70
C PHE A 114 -18.23 33.11 5.39
N MET A 115 -18.04 34.40 5.66
CA MET A 115 -19.04 35.28 6.25
C MET A 115 -18.91 36.68 5.65
N PHE A 116 -20.03 37.21 5.15
CA PHE A 116 -20.12 38.57 4.61
C PHE A 116 -20.06 39.60 5.74
N PRO A 117 -19.21 40.63 5.62
CA PRO A 117 -19.32 41.82 6.45
C PRO A 117 -20.69 42.49 6.31
N GLU A 118 -21.12 43.22 7.34
CA GLU A 118 -22.40 43.93 7.32
C GLU A 118 -22.44 44.96 6.18
N GLY A 119 -23.55 44.98 5.41
CA GLY A 119 -23.72 45.88 4.27
C GLY A 119 -22.90 45.53 3.01
N VAL A 120 -22.22 44.38 2.96
CA VAL A 120 -21.41 43.95 1.82
C VAL A 120 -22.02 42.72 1.14
N ASP A 121 -22.23 42.81 -0.18
CA ASP A 121 -22.75 41.70 -1.00
C ASP A 121 -21.70 41.05 -1.92
N ALA A 122 -20.44 41.51 -1.90
CA ALA A 122 -19.34 40.89 -2.62
C ALA A 122 -18.06 40.88 -1.78
N MET A 123 -17.39 39.73 -1.69
CA MET A 123 -16.09 39.59 -1.02
C MET A 123 -15.10 38.84 -1.91
N GLU A 124 -13.81 38.91 -1.58
CA GLU A 124 -12.79 38.05 -2.13
C GLU A 124 -12.09 37.25 -1.03
N ILE A 125 -11.74 36.01 -1.36
CA ILE A 125 -11.16 35.03 -0.45
C ILE A 125 -9.93 34.42 -1.12
N ALA A 126 -8.81 34.39 -0.39
CA ALA A 126 -7.63 33.64 -0.79
C ALA A 126 -7.80 32.17 -0.39
N VAL A 127 -7.82 31.28 -1.38
CA VAL A 127 -7.74 29.83 -1.21
C VAL A 127 -6.27 29.42 -1.36
N SER A 128 -5.60 29.14 -0.24
CA SER A 128 -4.24 28.60 -0.23
C SER A 128 -4.23 27.14 -0.67
N LEU A 129 -3.24 26.79 -1.49
CA LEU A 129 -2.96 25.42 -1.89
C LEU A 129 -1.99 24.76 -0.90
N GLU A 130 -2.12 23.45 -0.69
CA GLU A 130 -1.25 22.67 0.19
C GLU A 130 0.15 22.46 -0.41
N ALA A 131 0.22 22.39 -1.74
CA ALA A 131 1.45 22.29 -2.51
C ALA A 131 1.38 23.14 -3.78
N PRO A 132 2.52 23.68 -4.27
CA PRO A 132 2.53 24.45 -5.50
C PRO A 132 2.25 23.59 -6.75
N TYR A 133 1.55 24.15 -7.72
CA TYR A 133 1.51 23.65 -9.10
C TYR A 133 2.72 24.14 -9.91
N SER A 134 3.07 23.47 -11.00
CA SER A 134 4.18 23.91 -11.88
C SER A 134 3.91 25.22 -12.64
N ASP A 135 2.64 25.65 -12.74
CA ASP A 135 2.25 26.92 -13.35
C ASP A 135 0.84 27.36 -12.89
N GLY A 136 0.45 28.60 -13.23
CA GLY A 136 -0.88 29.15 -12.99
C GLY A 136 -1.99 28.68 -13.97
N ASN A 137 -1.74 27.70 -14.84
CA ASN A 137 -2.71 27.19 -15.82
C ASN A 137 -3.47 25.94 -15.33
N TYR A 138 -3.37 25.61 -14.05
CA TYR A 138 -4.23 24.60 -13.43
C TYR A 138 -5.71 24.98 -13.53
N VAL A 139 -6.56 23.96 -13.63
CA VAL A 139 -8.02 24.09 -13.61
C VAL A 139 -8.46 24.20 -12.15
N MET A 140 -9.34 25.14 -11.85
CA MET A 140 -9.99 25.24 -10.56
C MET A 140 -11.49 25.48 -10.74
N VAL A 141 -12.28 24.67 -10.04
CA VAL A 141 -13.74 24.81 -9.95
C VAL A 141 -14.08 25.16 -8.51
N VAL A 142 -15.03 26.07 -8.35
CA VAL A 142 -15.52 26.57 -7.06
C VAL A 142 -17.04 26.49 -7.02
N SER A 143 -17.60 26.18 -5.86
CA SER A 143 -19.04 26.19 -5.61
C SER A 143 -19.34 26.67 -4.19
N CYS A 144 -20.56 27.18 -3.98
CA CYS A 144 -21.06 27.54 -2.66
C CYS A 144 -22.12 26.54 -2.19
N SER A 145 -22.29 26.44 -0.86
CA SER A 145 -23.30 25.58 -0.23
C SER A 145 -24.76 25.99 -0.47
N ASP A 146 -25.00 27.21 -0.96
CA ASP A 146 -26.33 27.76 -1.18
C ASP A 146 -26.36 28.51 -2.54
N PRO A 147 -27.42 28.36 -3.36
CA PRO A 147 -27.51 28.97 -4.69
C PRO A 147 -27.59 30.50 -4.68
N GLY A 148 -27.93 31.11 -3.54
CA GLY A 148 -27.89 32.56 -3.35
C GLY A 148 -26.47 33.11 -3.12
N PHE A 149 -25.43 32.27 -3.27
CA PHE A 149 -24.04 32.68 -3.36
C PHE A 149 -23.43 32.24 -4.69
N GLN A 150 -22.83 33.19 -5.42
CA GLN A 150 -22.14 32.96 -6.67
C GLN A 150 -20.64 33.10 -6.45
N ALA A 151 -19.88 32.00 -6.55
CA ALA A 151 -18.42 32.00 -6.49
C ALA A 151 -17.80 31.96 -7.90
N GLY A 152 -16.68 32.65 -8.08
CA GLY A 152 -15.88 32.58 -9.30
C GLY A 152 -14.40 32.86 -9.01
N VAL A 153 -13.51 32.10 -9.67
CA VAL A 153 -12.07 32.33 -9.59
C VAL A 153 -11.72 33.62 -10.31
N ARG A 154 -11.15 34.59 -9.59
CA ARG A 154 -10.76 35.92 -10.07
C ARG A 154 -9.33 35.96 -10.57
N ALA A 155 -8.42 35.35 -9.81
CA ALA A 155 -7.01 35.21 -10.14
C ALA A 155 -6.46 33.91 -9.54
N ARG A 156 -5.34 33.42 -10.06
CA ARG A 156 -4.63 32.26 -9.53
C ARG A 156 -3.13 32.35 -9.80
N ASN A 157 -2.36 31.78 -8.89
CA ASN A 157 -0.92 31.57 -9.03
C ASN A 157 -0.57 30.16 -8.50
N GLU A 158 0.70 29.79 -8.53
CA GLU A 158 1.17 28.45 -8.15
C GLU A 158 0.78 28.03 -6.72
N LEU A 159 0.59 28.98 -5.79
CA LEU A 159 0.40 28.76 -4.35
C LEU A 159 -1.02 29.06 -3.84
N GLN A 160 -1.81 29.86 -4.55
CA GLN A 160 -3.14 30.28 -4.12
C GLN A 160 -4.03 30.76 -5.28
N ALA A 161 -5.35 30.66 -5.07
CA ALA A 161 -6.36 31.29 -5.91
C ALA A 161 -7.12 32.37 -5.15
N MET A 162 -7.42 33.49 -5.82
CA MET A 162 -8.39 34.46 -5.35
C MET A 162 -9.76 34.08 -5.89
N VAL A 163 -10.71 33.81 -4.99
CA VAL A 163 -12.09 33.47 -5.30
C VAL A 163 -12.99 34.62 -4.85
N GLY A 164 -13.69 35.23 -5.79
CA GLY A 164 -14.72 36.22 -5.49
C GLY A 164 -16.04 35.52 -5.22
N ILE A 165 -16.71 35.87 -4.12
CA ILE A 165 -18.04 35.38 -3.77
C ILE A 165 -19.00 36.58 -3.73
N THR A 166 -20.09 36.49 -4.48
CA THR A 166 -21.16 37.49 -4.52
C THR A 166 -22.45 36.88 -4.00
N ARG A 167 -23.10 37.57 -3.05
CA ARG A 167 -24.43 37.22 -2.56
C ARG A 167 -25.48 37.79 -3.51
N THR A 168 -26.47 36.98 -3.89
CA THR A 168 -27.59 37.44 -4.72
C THR A 168 -28.57 38.26 -3.89
N GLU A 169 -29.17 39.27 -4.51
CA GLU A 169 -30.24 40.07 -3.89
C GLU A 169 -31.36 39.17 -3.34
N GLY A 170 -31.82 39.47 -2.12
CA GLY A 170 -32.85 38.69 -1.43
C GLY A 170 -32.37 37.44 -0.69
N ASN A 171 -31.09 37.06 -0.74
CA ASN A 171 -30.57 35.97 0.09
C ASN A 171 -30.40 36.43 1.56
N PRO A 172 -31.12 35.83 2.54
CA PRO A 172 -30.99 36.21 3.95
C PRO A 172 -29.71 35.69 4.61
N LEU A 173 -28.98 34.76 3.98
CA LEU A 173 -27.77 34.19 4.54
C LEU A 173 -26.60 35.19 4.44
N ALA A 174 -25.90 35.35 5.56
CA ALA A 174 -24.65 36.11 5.63
C ALA A 174 -23.41 35.19 5.64
N ALA A 175 -23.56 33.88 5.77
CA ALA A 175 -22.46 32.93 5.86
C ALA A 175 -22.78 31.64 5.09
N GLY A 176 -21.73 30.95 4.65
CA GLY A 176 -21.83 29.71 3.89
C GLY A 176 -20.49 28.97 3.81
N TRP A 177 -20.45 27.91 3.01
CA TRP A 177 -19.23 27.16 2.71
C TRP A 177 -18.86 27.32 1.25
N LEU A 178 -17.58 27.59 1.00
CA LEU A 178 -16.94 27.53 -0.31
C LEU A 178 -16.29 26.15 -0.45
N SER A 179 -16.73 25.37 -1.42
CA SER A 179 -16.09 24.12 -1.85
C SER A 179 -15.26 24.37 -3.09
N TRP A 180 -14.09 23.76 -3.19
CA TRP A 180 -13.21 23.91 -4.35
C TRP A 180 -12.46 22.63 -4.69
N ILE A 181 -12.17 22.46 -5.99
CA ILE A 181 -11.32 21.41 -6.52
C ILE A 181 -10.36 22.08 -7.51
N ALA A 182 -9.06 21.82 -7.34
CA ALA A 182 -8.00 22.27 -8.22
C ALA A 182 -7.27 21.05 -8.81
N ILE A 183 -7.02 21.05 -10.11
CA ILE A 183 -6.29 19.98 -10.83
C ILE A 183 -5.30 20.64 -11.79
N GLY A 184 -4.03 20.31 -11.65
CA GLY A 184 -2.95 20.92 -12.40
C GLY A 184 -1.72 20.03 -12.50
N GLY A 185 -0.72 20.50 -13.25
CA GLY A 185 0.58 19.84 -13.29
C GLY A 185 1.33 19.98 -11.97
N LYS A 186 1.98 18.90 -11.55
CA LYS A 186 2.96 18.89 -10.47
C LYS A 186 4.32 19.31 -11.02
#